data_AF-W7DI57-F1
#
_entry.id   AF-W7DI57-F1
#
_cell.length_a   1.000
_cell.length_b   1.000
_cell.length_c   1.000
_cell.angle_alpha   90.00
_cell.angle_beta   90.00
_cell.angle_gamma   90.00
#
_symmetry.space_group_name_H-M   'P 1'
#
loop_
_entity.id
_entity.type
_entity.pdbx_description
1 polymer ?
#
loop_
_entity_poly.entity_id
_entity_poly.type
_entity_poly.pdbx_seq_one_letter_code
_entity_poly.pdbx_strand_id
1 'polypeptide(L)' 'MPYVIHYDLAKTEKEYVHRSGRTGRMGKKGTVISFVNERETRTLKQYLKEMNQTGELVRFYKGKLMSGAAPKKK' A
#
# COMPACT_ATOMS: atom_id res chain seq x y z
N MET A 1 -6.74 -16.30 0.84
CA MET A 1 -5.81 -15.48 1.63
C MET A 1 -6.42 -14.10 1.79
N PRO A 2 -6.55 -13.58 3.02
CA PRO A 2 -7.11 -12.24 3.26
C PRO A 2 -6.09 -11.12 3.05
N TYR A 3 -4.79 -11.40 3.19
CA TYR A 3 -3.72 -10.40 3.11
C TYR A 3 -2.66 -10.75 2.06
N VAL A 4 -2.14 -9.73 1.38
CA VAL A 4 -0.92 -9.76 0.58
C VAL A 4 -0.02 -8.65 1.08
N ILE A 5 1.27 -8.96 1.28
CA ILE A 5 2.26 -8.00 1.74
C ILE A 5 3.30 -7.82 0.64
N HIS A 6 3.47 -6.59 0.17
CA HIS A 6 4.58 -6.21 -0.70
C HIS A 6 5.73 -5.71 0.16
N TYR A 7 6.84 -6.45 0.16
CA TYR A 7 8.06 -6.05 0.85
C TYR A 7 8.73 -4.87 0.14
N ASP A 8 8.82 -4.96 -1.19
CA ASP A 8 9.25 -3.88 -2.07
C ASP A 8 8.11 -3.47 -3.00
N LEU A 9 8.02 -2.18 -3.33
CA LEU A 9 7.04 -1.68 -4.28
C LEU A 9 7.33 -2.22 -5.70
N ALA A 10 6.29 -2.67 -6.39
CA ALA A 10 6.39 -3.06 -7.79
C ALA A 10 6.86 -1.89 -8.67
N LYS A 11 7.56 -2.19 -9.78
CA LYS A 11 8.11 -1.15 -10.67
C LYS A 11 7.06 -0.51 -11.57
N THR A 12 5.92 -1.20 -11.75
CA THR A 12 4.81 -0.76 -12.60
C THR A 12 3.47 -1.04 -11.92
N GLU A 13 2.44 -0.29 -12.31
CA GLU A 13 1.06 -0.47 -11.84
C GLU A 13 0.52 -1.86 -12.20
N LYS A 14 0.69 -2.32 -13.45
CA LYS A 14 0.26 -3.67 -13.87
C LYS A 14 0.87 -4.77 -13.01
N GLU A 15 2.16 -4.66 -12.72
CA GLU A 15 2.82 -5.63 -11.85
C GLU A 15 2.26 -5.58 -10.42
N TYR A 16 1.97 -4.38 -9.90
CA TYR A 16 1.30 -4.20 -8.62
C TYR A 16 -0.05 -4.91 -8.57
N VAL A 17 -0.88 -4.77 -9.61
CA VAL A 17 -2.18 -5.45 -9.74
C VAL A 17 -2.02 -6.97 -9.77
N HIS A 18 -1.11 -7.50 -10.59
CA HIS A 18 -0.88 -8.94 -10.70
C HIS A 18 -0.41 -9.58 -9.39
N ARG A 19 0.42 -8.87 -8.61
CA ARG A 19 0.84 -9.30 -7.26
C ARG A 19 -0.31 -9.24 -6.27
N SER A 20 -1.10 -8.17 -6.32
CA SER A 20 -2.27 -7.94 -5.46
C SER A 20 -3.40 -8.94 -5.68
N GLY A 21 -3.59 -9.44 -6.91
CA GLY A 21 -4.63 -10.39 -7.30
C GLY A 21 -4.58 -11.78 -6.62
N ARG A 22 -3.70 -11.96 -5.63
CA ARG A 22 -3.61 -13.16 -4.79
C ARG A 22 -4.53 -13.13 -3.57
N THR A 23 -5.16 -11.99 -3.27
CA THR A 23 -6.18 -11.83 -2.22
C THR A 23 -7.59 -11.59 -2.78
N GLY A 24 -8.62 -11.62 -1.93
CA GLY A 24 -9.98 -11.17 -2.28
C GLY A 24 -10.76 -12.05 -3.26
N ARG A 25 -10.73 -13.38 -3.10
CA ARG A 25 -11.46 -14.33 -3.97
C ARG A 25 -12.93 -14.50 -3.58
N MET A 26 -13.78 -14.88 -4.55
CA MET A 26 -15.21 -15.20 -4.37
C MET A 26 -16.02 -14.09 -3.68
N GLY A 27 -15.82 -12.84 -4.12
CA GLY A 27 -16.54 -11.68 -3.58
C GLY A 27 -16.13 -11.26 -2.16
N LYS A 28 -15.16 -11.94 -1.54
CA LYS A 28 -14.61 -11.53 -0.25
C LYS A 28 -13.62 -10.38 -0.42
N LYS A 29 -13.59 -9.46 0.54
CA LYS A 29 -12.59 -8.38 0.56
C LYS A 29 -11.19 -8.96 0.81
N GLY A 30 -10.21 -8.38 0.13
CA GLY A 30 -8.80 -8.64 0.35
C GLY A 30 -8.09 -7.35 0.75
N THR A 31 -7.02 -7.45 1.52
CA THR A 31 -6.20 -6.32 1.93
C THR A 31 -4.77 -6.49 1.40
N VAL A 32 -4.23 -5.41 0.84
CA VAL A 32 -2.84 -5.35 0.39
C VAL A 32 -2.10 -4.34 1.25
N ILE A 33 -0.98 -4.76 1.83
CA ILE A 33 -0.10 -3.92 2.64
C ILE A 33 1.20 -3.77 1.86
N SER A 34 1.60 -2.55 1.55
CA SER A 34 2.86 -2.28 0.86
C SER A 34 3.79 -1.50 1.78
N PHE A 35 4.98 -2.04 2.02
CA PHE A 35 6.04 -1.25 2.62
C PHE A 35 6.63 -0.34 1.54
N VAL A 36 6.70 0.94 1.86
CA VAL A 36 7.19 1.97 0.94
C VAL A 36 8.08 2.95 1.69
N ASN A 37 9.13 3.39 1.02
CA ASN A 37 9.90 4.55 1.44
C ASN A 37 9.22 5.87 1.01
N GLU A 38 9.85 6.99 1.33
CA GLU A 38 9.29 8.32 1.05
C GLU A 38 9.13 8.60 -0.45
N ARG A 39 10.05 8.10 -1.29
CA ARG A 39 9.99 8.27 -2.75
C ARG A 39 8.89 7.39 -3.35
N GLU A 40 8.84 6.14 -2.93
CA GLU A 40 7.85 5.14 -3.34
C GLU A 40 6.43 5.50 -2.92
N THR A 41 6.26 6.28 -1.85
CA THR A 41 4.94 6.77 -1.42
C THR A 41 4.27 7.57 -2.55
N ARG A 42 5.02 8.37 -3.31
CA ARG A 42 4.48 9.13 -4.44
C ARG A 42 4.06 8.19 -5.58
N THR A 43 4.89 7.20 -5.89
CA THR A 43 4.62 6.20 -6.92
C THR A 43 3.39 5.35 -6.57
N LEU A 44 3.29 4.88 -5.33
CA LEU A 44 2.14 4.11 -4.86
C LEU A 44 0.84 4.94 -4.95
N LYS A 45 0.88 6.23 -4.59
CA LYS A 45 -0.27 7.13 -4.76
C LYS A 45 -0.70 7.26 -6.22
N GLN A 46 0.26 7.29 -7.15
CA GLN A 46 -0.03 7.30 -8.58
C GLN A 46 -0.72 6.00 -9.01
N TYR A 47 -0.20 4.84 -8.61
CA TYR A 47 -0.83 3.55 -8.92
C TYR A 47 -2.25 3.45 -8.37
N LEU A 48 -2.46 3.85 -7.11
CA LEU A 48 -3.78 3.89 -6.49
C LEU A 48 -4.76 4.75 -7.30
N LYS A 49 -4.31 5.92 -7.78
CA LYS A 49 -5.12 6.78 -8.65
C LYS A 49 -5.43 6.12 -10.00
N GLU A 50 -4.45 5.50 -10.64
CA GLU A 50 -4.62 4.80 -11.94
C GLU A 50 -5.58 3.62 -11.83
N MET A 51 -5.51 2.85 -10.74
CA MET A 51 -6.42 1.73 -10.44
C MET A 51 -7.78 2.16 -9.88
N ASN A 52 -8.00 3.48 -9.70
CA ASN A 52 -9.15 4.07 -9.03
C ASN A 52 -9.43 3.47 -7.65
N GLN A 53 -8.35 3.18 -6.89
CA GLN A 53 -8.41 2.67 -5.52
C GLN A 53 -7.93 3.70 -4.50
N THR A 54 -8.38 3.50 -3.27
CA THR A 54 -7.94 4.30 -2.12
C THR A 54 -7.07 3.45 -1.20
N GLY A 55 -6.10 4.09 -0.56
CA GLY A 55 -5.21 3.46 0.40
C GLY A 55 -4.89 4.44 1.51
N GLU A 56 -4.73 3.92 2.72
CA GLU A 56 -4.34 4.70 3.88
C GLU A 56 -2.83 4.61 4.07
N LEU A 57 -2.16 5.77 4.19
CA LEU A 57 -0.74 5.79 4.56
C LEU A 57 -0.63 5.64 6.08
N VAL A 58 -0.11 4.49 6.50
CA VAL A 58 0.15 4.19 7.91
C VAL A 58 1.66 4.22 8.14
N ARG A 59 2.10 4.92 9.19
CA ARG A 59 3.49 4.93 9.63
C ARG A 59 3.65 4.09 10.89
N PHE A 60 4.65 3.23 10.92
CA PHE A 60 5.07 2.54 12.13
C PHE A 60 6.21 3.31 12.78
N TYR A 61 5.98 3.82 13.99
CA TYR A 61 6.98 4.57 14.75
C TYR A 61 6.90 4.23 16.24
N LYS A 62 8.04 3.93 16.86
CA LYS A 62 8.15 3.56 18.29
C LYS A 62 7.11 2.50 18.73
N GLY A 63 6.91 1.45 17.93
CA GLY A 63 5.98 0.37 18.25
C GLY A 63 4.50 0.68 18.01
N LYS A 64 4.15 1.87 17.48
CA LYS A 64 2.78 2.28 17.22
C LYS A 64 2.54 2.52 15.73
N LEU A 65 1.36 2.11 15.27
CA LEU A 65 0.83 2.48 13.97
C LEU A 65 0.13 3.83 14.11
N MET A 66 0.57 4.82 13.35
CA MET A 66 -0.06 6.14 13.27
C MET A 66 -0.68 6.31 11.89
N SER A 67 -1.97 6.60 11.85
CA SER A 67 -2.66 7.04 10.64
C SER A 67 -2.36 8.52 10.39
N GLY A 68 -1.85 8.85 9.21
CA GLY A 68 -1.65 10.24 8.79
C GLY A 68 -0.20 10.69 8.57
N ALA A 69 -0.08 11.87 7.93
CA ALA A 69 1.17 12.49 7.53
C ALA A 69 2.13 12.71 8.71
N ALA A 70 3.43 12.71 8.42
CA ALA A 70 4.50 12.81 9.41
C ALA A 70 4.25 13.94 10.43
N PRO A 71 4.53 13.73 11.74
CA PRO A 71 4.70 14.87 12.62
C PRO A 71 5.81 15.73 12.01
N LYS A 72 5.52 17.01 11.73
CA LYS A 72 6.53 17.98 11.32
C LYS A 72 7.64 17.93 12.36
N LYS A 73 8.87 17.58 11.95
CA LYS A 73 10.05 17.78 12.80
C LYS A 73 10.06 19.26 13.18
N LYS A 74 9.93 19.54 14.48
CA LYS A 74 10.35 20.80 15.08
C LYS A 74 11.87 20.74 15.25
#